data_AF-A0A971LEP4-F1
#
_entry.id   AF-A0A971LEP4-F1
#
_cell.length_a   1.000
_cell.length_b   1.000
_cell.length_c   1.000
_cell.angle_alpha   90.00
_cell.angle_beta   90.00
_cell.angle_gamma   90.00
#
_symmetry.space_group_name_H-M   'P 1'
#
loop_
_entity.id
_entity.type
_entity.pdbx_description
1 polymer ?
#
loop_
_entity_poly.entity_id
_entity_poly.type
_entity_poly.pdbx_seq_one_letter_code
_entity_poly.pdbx_strand_id
1 'polypeptide(L)'
;MLFFLGKYIAALRNEEKLKKLLIEENDERTAYIESKAGSKAINATIMLLALAMLVANFFDKTVFFTLMAATLATAMTKIVICCYYKRKF
;
A
#
# COMPACT_ATOMS: atom_id res chain seq x y z
N MET A 1 -8.58 -10.08 -11.55
CA MET A 1 -9.88 -10.52 -10.99
C MET A 1 -10.07 -12.03 -11.06
N LEU A 2 -9.96 -12.65 -12.25
CA LEU A 2 -10.18 -14.11 -12.44
C LEU A 2 -9.22 -15.02 -11.65
N PHE A 3 -7.96 -14.62 -11.49
CA PHE A 3 -6.97 -15.39 -10.71
C PHE A 3 -7.35 -15.52 -9.22
N PHE A 4 -7.92 -14.46 -8.64
CA PHE A 4 -8.39 -14.50 -7.25
C PHE A 4 -9.56 -15.47 -7.11
N LEU A 5 -10.54 -15.43 -8.02
CA LEU A 5 -11.67 -16.37 -8.00
C LEU A 5 -11.22 -17.84 -8.04
N GLY A 6 -10.31 -18.19 -8.94
CA GLY A 6 -9.79 -19.56 -9.04
C GLY A 6 -9.08 -20.02 -7.76
N LYS A 7 -8.34 -19.12 -7.11
CA LYS A 7 -7.69 -19.36 -5.82
C LYS A 7 -8.69 -19.58 -4.69
N TYR A 8 -9.78 -18.80 -4.62
CA TYR A 8 -10.84 -18.98 -3.60
C TYR A 8 -11.61 -20.30 -3.81
N ILE A 9 -11.92 -20.69 -5.05
CA ILE A 9 -12.61 -21.95 -5.33
C ILE A 9 -11.73 -23.15 -4.93
N ALA A 10 -10.43 -23.10 -5.23
CA ALA A 10 -9.48 -24.13 -4.81
C ALA A 10 -9.28 -24.18 -3.29
N ALA A 11 -9.41 -23.04 -2.59
CA ALA A 11 -9.37 -22.95 -1.14
C ALA A 11 -10.64 -23.52 -0.49
N LEU A 12 -11.84 -23.25 -1.03
CA LEU A 12 -13.09 -23.81 -0.52
C LEU A 12 -13.11 -25.34 -0.55
N ARG A 13 -12.41 -25.95 -1.51
CA ARG A 13 -12.34 -27.40 -1.66
C ARG A 13 -11.38 -28.08 -0.66
N ASN A 14 -10.61 -27.32 0.09
CA ASN A 14 -9.66 -27.84 1.08
C ASN A 14 -9.74 -27.00 2.36
N GLU A 15 -10.42 -27.54 3.39
CA GLU A 15 -10.68 -26.84 4.66
C GLU A 15 -9.42 -26.29 5.34
N GLU A 16 -8.27 -26.96 5.21
CA GLU A 16 -7.01 -26.43 5.76
C GLU A 16 -6.55 -25.15 5.05
N LYS A 17 -6.66 -25.10 3.72
CA LYS A 17 -6.32 -23.91 2.94
C LYS A 17 -7.33 -22.79 3.17
N LEU A 18 -8.61 -23.13 3.33
CA LEU A 18 -9.65 -22.17 3.66
C LEU A 18 -9.41 -21.54 5.04
N LYS A 19 -9.14 -22.35 6.08
CA LYS A 19 -8.80 -21.84 7.41
C LYS A 19 -7.55 -20.98 7.41
N LYS A 20 -6.52 -21.37 6.66
CA LYS A 20 -5.27 -20.59 6.55
C LYS A 20 -5.52 -19.23 5.88
N LEU A 21 -6.31 -19.20 4.80
CA LEU A 21 -6.72 -17.97 4.13
C LEU A 21 -7.61 -17.08 5.00
N LEU A 22 -8.51 -17.67 5.80
CA LEU A 22 -9.35 -16.94 6.75
C LEU A 22 -8.52 -16.35 7.91
N ILE A 23 -7.51 -17.06 8.40
CA ILE A 23 -6.58 -16.55 9.43
C ILE A 23 -5.70 -15.43 8.84
N GLU A 24 -5.31 -15.53 7.57
CA GLU A 24 -4.52 -14.52 6.86
C GLU A 24 -5.35 -13.27 6.49
N GLU A 25 -6.61 -13.43 6.08
CA GLU A 25 -7.55 -12.33 5.83
C GLU A 25 -7.99 -11.64 7.13
N ASN A 26 -8.18 -12.40 8.21
CA ASN A 26 -8.58 -11.89 9.51
C ASN A 26 -7.37 -11.57 10.40
N ASP A 27 -6.17 -11.43 9.84
CA ASP A 27 -4.98 -11.02 10.57
C ASP A 27 -5.09 -9.53 10.90
N GLU A 28 -5.84 -9.23 11.98
CA GLU A 28 -6.10 -7.90 12.53
C GLU A 28 -4.80 -7.09 12.72
N ARG A 29 -3.67 -7.77 12.83
CA ARG A 29 -2.34 -7.20 12.96
C ARG A 29 -1.93 -6.39 11.74
N THR A 30 -2.20 -6.87 10.53
CA THR A 30 -1.85 -6.15 9.30
C THR A 30 -2.73 -4.93 9.13
N ALA A 31 -4.04 -5.08 9.38
CA ALA A 31 -4.99 -3.96 9.38
C ALA A 31 -4.65 -2.92 10.46
N TYR A 32 -4.19 -3.35 11.64
CA TYR A 32 -3.75 -2.47 12.72
C TYR A 32 -2.46 -1.72 12.36
N ILE A 33 -1.48 -2.41 11.76
CA ILE A 33 -0.26 -1.78 11.27
C ILE A 33 -0.60 -0.76 10.17
N GLU A 34 -1.47 -1.09 9.22
CA GLU A 34 -1.86 -0.16 8.16
C GLU A 34 -2.65 1.06 8.67
N SER A 35 -3.54 0.87 9.65
CA SER A 35 -4.29 1.98 10.25
C SER A 35 -3.36 2.90 11.05
N LYS A 36 -2.43 2.32 11.83
CA LYS A 36 -1.50 3.07 12.69
C LYS A 36 -0.33 3.68 11.94
N ALA A 37 0.08 3.07 10.83
CA ALA A 37 1.05 3.62 9.89
C ALA A 37 0.47 4.74 9.02
N GLY A 38 -0.84 5.03 9.12
CA GLY A 38 -1.50 6.01 8.27
C GLY A 38 -1.42 5.65 6.78
N SER A 39 -1.35 4.35 6.44
CA SER A 39 -1.08 3.86 5.09
C SER A 39 -2.08 4.39 4.06
N LYS A 40 -3.36 4.55 4.48
CA LYS A 40 -4.41 5.17 3.68
C LYS A 40 -4.16 6.65 3.39
N ALA A 41 -3.75 7.42 4.40
CA ALA A 41 -3.45 8.84 4.25
C ALA A 41 -2.21 9.05 3.35
N ILE A 42 -1.14 8.28 3.57
CA ILE A 42 0.08 8.35 2.74
C ILE A 42 -0.22 7.99 1.29
N ASN A 43 -1.03 6.95 1.04
CA ASN A 43 -1.47 6.62 -0.32
C ASN A 43 -2.25 7.77 -0.98
N ALA A 44 -3.14 8.44 -0.24
CA ALA A 44 -3.85 9.61 -0.75
C ALA A 44 -2.88 10.76 -1.08
N THR A 45 -1.88 11.01 -0.24
CA THR A 45 -0.85 12.02 -0.50
C THR A 45 -0.03 11.69 -1.74
N ILE A 46 0.37 10.43 -1.93
CA ILE A 46 1.09 9.99 -3.14
C ILE A 46 0.22 10.21 -4.39
N MET A 47 -1.08 9.93 -4.33
CA MET A 47 -2.00 10.16 -5.44
C MET A 47 -2.13 11.66 -5.77
N LEU A 48 -2.25 12.51 -4.75
CA LEU A 48 -2.27 13.97 -4.93
C LEU A 48 -0.96 14.50 -5.53
N LEU A 49 0.19 14.01 -5.06
CA LEU A 49 1.49 14.37 -5.61
C LEU A 49 1.65 13.92 -7.07
N ALA A 50 1.11 12.75 -7.42
CA ALA A 50 1.09 12.27 -8.80
C ALA A 50 0.26 13.19 -9.71
N LEU A 51 -0.93 13.62 -9.27
CA LEU A 51 -1.74 14.60 -10.01
C LEU A 51 -1.02 15.95 -10.13
N ALA A 52 -0.39 16.42 -9.05
CA ALA A 52 0.39 17.65 -9.06
C ALA A 52 1.58 17.58 -10.05
N MET A 53 2.25 16.43 -10.15
CA MET A 53 3.33 16.21 -11.13
C MET A 53 2.83 16.32 -12.58
N LEU A 54 1.65 15.74 -12.88
CA LEU A 54 1.07 15.84 -14.23
C LEU A 54 0.83 17.30 -14.63
N VAL A 55 0.31 18.10 -13.70
CA VAL A 55 0.07 19.53 -13.93
C VAL A 55 1.39 20.29 -14.02
N ALA A 56 2.30 20.08 -13.07
CA ALA A 56 3.59 20.79 -13.00
C ALA A 56 4.50 20.53 -14.20
N ASN A 57 4.40 19.36 -14.83
CA ASN A 57 5.14 19.02 -16.05
C ASN A 57 4.88 20.01 -17.21
N PHE A 58 3.71 20.64 -17.26
CA PHE A 58 3.39 21.64 -18.28
C PHE A 58 3.96 23.02 -17.99
N PHE A 59 4.35 23.31 -16.74
CA PHE A 59 4.85 24.62 -16.33
C PHE A 59 6.37 24.67 -16.34
N ASP A 60 7.03 23.77 -15.60
CA ASP A 60 8.49 23.80 -15.44
C ASP A 60 9.04 22.42 -15.05
N LYS A 61 10.15 22.02 -15.71
CA LYS A 61 10.83 20.75 -15.43
C LYS A 61 11.39 20.69 -14.01
N THR A 62 11.83 21.83 -13.46
CA THR A 62 12.35 21.95 -12.10
C THR A 62 11.25 21.60 -11.09
N VAL A 63 10.05 22.17 -11.27
CA VAL A 63 8.91 21.88 -10.38
C VAL A 63 8.53 20.41 -10.46
N PHE A 64 8.53 19.82 -11.66
CA PHE A 64 8.33 18.38 -11.82
C PHE A 64 9.36 17.55 -11.05
N PHE A 65 10.66 17.84 -11.18
CA PHE A 65 11.71 17.10 -10.46
C PHE A 65 11.59 17.25 -8.94
N THR A 66 11.22 18.43 -8.43
CA THR A 66 10.99 18.62 -6.98
C THR A 66 9.82 17.80 -6.47
N LEU A 67 8.71 17.74 -7.20
CA LEU A 67 7.55 16.92 -6.85
C LEU A 67 7.87 15.42 -6.95
N MET A 68 8.69 15.02 -7.92
CA MET A 68 9.17 13.65 -8.05
C MET A 68 10.01 13.23 -6.84
N ALA A 69 10.96 14.09 -6.42
CA ALA A 69 11.75 13.86 -5.20
C ALA A 69 10.87 13.79 -3.94
N ALA A 70 9.88 14.67 -3.81
CA ALA A 70 8.93 14.64 -2.69
C ALA A 70 8.09 13.35 -2.65
N THR A 71 7.68 12.85 -3.83
CA THR A 71 6.93 11.59 -3.94
C THR A 71 7.80 10.39 -3.56
N LEU A 72 9.08 10.38 -3.96
CA LEU A 72 10.03 9.36 -3.54
C LEU A 72 10.27 9.39 -2.03
N ALA A 73 10.46 10.58 -1.44
CA ALA A 73 10.66 10.74 0.00
C ALA A 73 9.45 10.24 0.82
N THR A 74 8.23 10.55 0.38
CA THR A 74 6.99 10.07 1.04
C THR A 74 6.83 8.56 0.90
N ALA A 75 7.16 7.97 -0.26
CA ALA A 75 7.20 6.52 -0.44
C ALA A 75 8.23 5.84 0.46
N MET A 76 9.46 6.39 0.57
CA MET A 76 10.48 5.87 1.49
C MET A 76 10.02 5.94 2.93
N THR A 77 9.40 7.04 3.35
CA THR A 77 8.85 7.20 4.70
C THR A 77 7.81 6.12 5.00
N LYS A 78 6.92 5.82 4.03
CA LYS A 78 5.96 4.71 4.15
C LYS A 78 6.65 3.37 4.38
N ILE A 79 7.71 3.08 3.61
CA ILE A 79 8.47 1.83 3.72
C ILE A 79 9.10 1.74 5.11
N VAL A 80 9.76 2.80 5.58
CA VAL A 80 10.39 2.84 6.91
C VAL A 80 9.37 2.61 8.01
N ILE A 81 8.22 3.28 7.96
CA ILE A 81 7.13 3.11 8.94
C ILE A 81 6.62 1.67 8.90
N CYS A 82 6.33 1.13 7.71
CA CYS A 82 5.86 -0.24 7.56
C CYS A 82 6.88 -1.28 8.09
N CYS A 83 8.16 -1.10 7.78
CA CYS A 83 9.25 -1.93 8.29
C CYS A 83 9.38 -1.82 9.82
N TYR A 84 9.25 -0.63 10.39
CA TYR A 84 9.30 -0.44 11.85
C TYR A 84 8.14 -1.18 12.54
N TYR A 85 6.92 -1.02 12.04
CA TYR A 85 5.77 -1.70 12.62
C TYR A 85 5.80 -3.21 12.42
N LYS A 86 6.28 -3.72 11.27
CA LYS A 86 6.51 -5.16 11.02
C LYS A 86 7.59 -5.78 11.92
N ARG A 87 8.58 -4.99 12.36
CA ARG A 87 9.61 -5.48 13.30
C ARG A 87 9.15 -5.41 14.75
N LYS A 88 8.27 -4.45 15.07
CA LYS A 88 7.76 -4.23 16.42
C LYS A 88 6.59 -5.16 16.77
N PHE A 89 5.79 -5.49 15.77
CA PHE A 89 4.74 -6.50 15.82
C PHE A 89 5.19 -7.63 14.90
#